data_AF-A0A1H3YJY2-F1
#
_entry.id   AF-A0A1H3YJY2-F1
#
_cell.length_a   1.000
_cell.length_b   1.000
_cell.length_c   1.000
_cell.angle_alpha   90.00
_cell.angle_beta   90.00
_cell.angle_gamma   90.00
#
_symmetry.space_group_name_H-M   'P 1'
#
loop_
_entity.id
_entity.type
_entity.pdbx_description
1 polymer ?
#
loop_
_entity_poly.entity_id
_entity_poly.type
_entity_poly.pdbx_seq_one_letter_code
_entity_poly.pdbx_strand_id
1 'polypeptide(L)'
;MTIDEILQHDLRFRYMLLGRLQADCEYYLGFGNRNANRLWAGNEETQIETMTKLYESFREDEKPEWLTMDEIMEYGKRMITEE
;
A
#
# COMPACT_ATOMS: atom_id res chain seq x y z
N MET A 1 11.52 8.86 0.90
CA MET A 1 12.06 7.49 0.85
C MET A 1 11.62 6.92 -0.48
N THR A 2 12.54 6.41 -1.29
CA THR A 2 12.21 5.78 -2.58
C THR A 2 11.82 4.33 -2.38
N ILE A 3 11.20 3.71 -3.38
CA ILE A 3 10.88 2.27 -3.31
C ILE A 3 12.16 1.43 -3.19
N ASP A 4 13.24 1.80 -3.88
CA ASP A 4 14.50 1.08 -3.80
C ASP A 4 15.06 1.06 -2.38
N GLU A 5 15.00 2.19 -1.66
CA GLU A 5 15.40 2.28 -0.24
C GLU A 5 14.55 1.37 0.64
N ILE A 6 13.22 1.37 0.43
CA ILE A 6 12.27 0.52 1.17
C ILE A 6 12.62 -0.97 0.99
N LEU A 7 12.95 -1.37 -0.23
CA LEU A 7 13.20 -2.77 -0.57
C LEU A 7 14.54 -3.30 -0.02
N GLN A 8 15.48 -2.43 0.37
CA GLN A 8 16.72 -2.85 1.05
C GLN A 8 16.51 -3.19 2.53
N HIS A 9 15.36 -2.87 3.12
CA HIS A 9 15.08 -3.18 4.52
C HIS A 9 14.71 -4.66 4.73
N ASP A 10 14.79 -5.07 6.00
CA ASP A 10 14.46 -6.44 6.39
C ASP A 10 12.98 -6.78 6.11
N LEU A 11 12.69 -8.09 6.06
CA LEU A 11 11.36 -8.61 5.75
C LEU A 11 10.29 -8.05 6.69
N ARG A 12 10.60 -7.89 7.99
CA ARG A 12 9.64 -7.41 8.99
C ARG A 12 9.28 -5.96 8.73
N PHE A 13 10.26 -5.12 8.40
CA PHE A 13 10.02 -3.72 8.06
C PHE A 13 9.09 -3.62 6.85
N ARG A 14 9.39 -4.35 5.76
CA ARG A 14 8.57 -4.36 4.54
C ARG A 14 7.14 -4.81 4.84
N TYR A 15 6.98 -5.86 5.66
CA TYR A 15 5.67 -6.40 6.05
C TYR A 15 4.86 -5.40 6.89
N MET A 16 5.50 -4.77 7.89
CA MET A 16 4.86 -3.74 8.72
C MET A 16 4.50 -2.50 7.91
N LEU A 17 5.34 -2.09 6.97
CA LEU A 17 5.07 -0.97 6.09
C LEU A 17 3.88 -1.27 5.19
N LEU A 18 3.81 -2.46 4.58
CA LEU A 18 2.65 -2.86 3.78
C LEU A 18 1.35 -2.80 4.59
N GLY A 19 1.37 -3.29 5.84
CA GLY A 19 0.22 -3.19 6.74
C GLY A 19 -0.16 -1.74 7.07
N ARG A 20 0.82 -0.85 7.24
CA ARG A 20 0.57 0.58 7.40
C ARG A 20 -0.06 1.20 6.16
N LEU A 21 0.43 0.87 4.97
CA LEU A 21 -0.11 1.41 3.71
C LEU A 21 -1.56 0.96 3.48
N GLN A 22 -1.87 -0.28 3.84
CA GLN A 22 -3.22 -0.83 3.80
C GLN A 22 -4.16 -0.06 4.74
N ALA A 23 -3.76 0.19 5.98
CA ALA A 23 -4.54 0.96 6.94
C ALA A 23 -4.77 2.42 6.50
N ASP A 24 -3.77 3.03 5.84
CA ASP A 24 -3.92 4.36 5.25
C ASP A 24 -4.99 4.38 4.14
N CYS A 25 -5.05 3.34 3.29
CA CYS A 25 -6.08 3.20 2.25
C CYS A 25 -7.48 3.01 2.85
N GLU A 26 -7.62 2.15 3.86
CA GLU A 26 -8.88 1.96 4.59
C GLU A 26 -9.37 3.27 5.23
N TYR A 27 -8.47 4.00 5.88
CA TYR A 27 -8.79 5.30 6.45
C TYR A 27 -9.19 6.28 5.35
N TYR A 28 -8.39 6.42 4.29
CA TYR A 28 -8.66 7.32 3.17
C TYR A 28 -10.07 7.11 2.56
N LEU A 29 -10.44 5.85 2.31
CA LEU A 29 -11.72 5.47 1.70
C LEU A 29 -12.90 5.47 2.69
N GLY A 30 -12.64 5.38 3.98
CA GLY A 30 -13.63 5.44 5.05
C GLY A 30 -13.73 6.84 5.66
N PHE A 31 -13.11 7.01 6.84
CA PHE A 31 -13.25 8.21 7.68
C PHE A 31 -12.28 9.34 7.34
N GLY A 32 -11.37 9.13 6.40
CA GLY A 32 -10.29 10.04 6.04
C GLY A 32 -10.68 11.12 5.05
N ASN A 33 -11.94 11.13 4.61
CA ASN A 33 -12.49 12.12 3.68
C ASN A 33 -11.63 12.28 2.42
N ARG A 34 -11.09 11.16 1.90
CA ARG A 34 -10.22 11.13 0.72
C ARG A 34 -9.05 12.12 0.78
N ASN A 35 -8.50 12.36 1.97
CA ASN A 35 -7.41 13.31 2.16
C ASN A 35 -6.04 12.65 1.90
N ALA A 36 -5.47 12.89 0.72
CA ALA A 36 -4.17 12.38 0.30
C ALA A 36 -3.02 12.72 1.27
N ASN A 37 -3.10 13.83 2.01
CA ASN A 37 -2.08 14.21 3.01
C ASN A 37 -1.97 13.23 4.19
N ARG A 38 -2.92 12.29 4.32
CA ARG A 38 -2.90 11.24 5.34
C ARG A 38 -2.26 9.95 4.84
N LEU A 39 -2.09 9.79 3.52
CA LEU A 39 -1.38 8.67 2.93
C LEU A 39 0.11 8.80 3.20
N TRP A 40 0.74 7.71 3.63
CA TRP A 40 2.19 7.66 3.83
C TRP A 40 2.98 8.07 2.57
N ALA A 41 2.51 7.66 1.39
CA ALA A 41 3.15 7.99 0.11
C ALA A 41 2.81 9.40 -0.41
N GLY A 42 1.92 10.13 0.26
CA GLY A 42 1.54 11.52 -0.05
C GLY A 42 0.55 11.71 -1.19
N ASN A 43 0.31 10.69 -2.02
CA ASN A 43 -0.75 10.67 -3.03
C ASN A 43 -1.19 9.22 -3.33
N GLU A 44 -2.34 9.09 -3.97
CA GLU A 44 -3.02 7.84 -4.26
C GLU A 44 -2.19 6.95 -5.21
N GLU A 45 -1.65 7.51 -6.30
CA GLU A 45 -0.88 6.75 -7.28
C GLU A 45 0.38 6.14 -6.64
N THR A 46 1.16 6.95 -5.92
CA THR A 46 2.39 6.50 -5.26
C THR A 46 2.09 5.55 -4.10
N GLN A 47 0.95 5.71 -3.42
CA GLN A 47 0.52 4.78 -2.36
C GLN A 47 0.33 3.37 -2.94
N ILE A 48 -0.45 3.27 -4.01
CA ILE A 48 -0.78 1.99 -4.64
C ILE A 48 0.46 1.39 -5.31
N GLU A 49 1.27 2.20 -6.00
CA GLU A 49 2.53 1.74 -6.59
C GLU A 49 3.47 1.15 -5.53
N THR A 50 3.58 1.82 -4.37
CA THR A 50 4.42 1.35 -3.26
C THR A 50 3.87 0.04 -2.68
N MET A 51 2.55 -0.07 -2.50
CA MET A 51 1.91 -1.30 -2.03
C MET A 51 2.15 -2.47 -2.99
N THR A 52 1.96 -2.27 -4.30
CA THR A 52 2.19 -3.29 -5.32
C THR A 52 3.63 -3.78 -5.32
N LYS A 53 4.61 -2.86 -5.38
CA LYS A 53 6.03 -3.23 -5.40
C LYS A 53 6.47 -3.92 -4.09
N LEU A 54 5.93 -3.50 -2.95
CA LEU A 54 6.14 -4.20 -1.68
C LEU A 54 5.56 -5.61 -1.73
N TYR A 55 4.32 -5.77 -2.17
CA TYR A 55 3.66 -7.07 -2.23
C TYR A 55 4.37 -8.05 -3.17
N GLU A 56 4.83 -7.58 -4.32
CA GLU A 56 5.60 -8.37 -5.29
C GLU A 56 7.00 -8.73 -4.79
N SER A 57 7.56 -7.96 -3.86
CA SER A 57 8.86 -8.24 -3.25
C SER A 57 8.87 -9.38 -2.24
N PHE A 58 7.69 -9.89 -1.83
CA PHE A 58 7.58 -11.05 -0.97
C PHE A 58 7.55 -12.34 -1.78
N ARG A 59 8.25 -13.37 -1.29
CA ARG A 59 8.10 -14.73 -1.79
C ARG A 59 6.69 -15.24 -1.50
N GLU A 60 6.24 -16.28 -2.21
CA GLU A 60 4.89 -16.82 -2.04
C GLU A 60 4.58 -17.23 -0.59
N ASP A 61 5.57 -17.75 0.13
CA ASP A 61 5.49 -18.15 1.54
C ASP A 61 5.62 -16.99 2.53
N GLU A 62 6.01 -15.80 2.06
CA GLU A 62 6.16 -14.58 2.86
C GLU A 62 5.00 -13.59 2.67
N LYS A 63 4.14 -13.82 1.66
CA LYS A 63 3.00 -12.96 1.37
C LYS A 63 2.01 -12.96 2.55
N PRO A 64 1.46 -11.80 2.91
CA PRO A 64 0.48 -11.73 3.98
C PRO A 64 -0.82 -12.45 3.62
N GLU A 65 -1.47 -13.07 4.62
CA GLU A 65 -2.80 -13.67 4.46
C GLU A 65 -3.94 -12.64 4.52
N TRP A 66 -3.67 -11.44 5.04
CA TRP A 66 -4.65 -10.38 5.28
C TRP A 66 -4.75 -9.35 4.15
N LEU A 67 -3.94 -9.48 3.11
CA LEU A 67 -3.99 -8.61 1.93
C LEU A 67 -3.56 -9.39 0.70
N THR A 68 -4.34 -9.28 -0.36
CA THR A 68 -4.10 -9.90 -1.66
C THR A 68 -3.77 -8.84 -2.71
N MET A 69 -3.17 -9.26 -3.83
CA MET A 69 -2.92 -8.35 -4.95
C MET A 69 -4.23 -7.75 -5.50
N ASP A 70 -5.29 -8.54 -5.57
CA ASP A 70 -6.60 -8.07 -6.06
C ASP A 70 -7.18 -6.97 -5.17
N GLU A 71 -7.00 -7.05 -3.84
CA GLU A 71 -7.39 -5.98 -2.92
C GLU A 71 -6.56 -4.70 -3.11
N ILE A 72 -5.26 -4.81 -3.38
CA ILE A 72 -4.41 -3.66 -3.73
C ILE A 72 -4.93 -2.99 -5.01
N MET A 73 -5.27 -3.78 -6.02
CA MET A 73 -5.83 -3.26 -7.27
C MET A 73 -7.20 -2.60 -7.06
N GLU A 74 -8.02 -3.14 -6.17
CA GLU A 74 -9.31 -2.55 -5.81
C GLU A 74 -9.17 -1.22 -5.06
N TYR A 75 -8.18 -1.09 -4.17
CA TYR A 75 -7.82 0.21 -3.60
C TYR A 75 -7.47 1.21 -4.70
N GLY A 76 -6.64 0.80 -5.68
CA GLY A 76 -6.26 1.64 -6.81
C GLY A 76 -7.45 2.16 -7.61
N LYS A 77 -8.40 1.29 -7.96
CA LYS A 77 -9.63 1.71 -8.64
C LYS A 77 -10.41 2.73 -7.82
N ARG A 78 -10.64 2.46 -6.54
CA ARG A 78 -11.49 3.31 -5.68
C ARG A 78 -10.85 4.66 -5.33
N MET A 79 -9.52 4.74 -5.31
CA MET A 79 -8.75 5.92 -4.92
C MET A 79 -8.32 6.78 -6.10
N ILE A 80 -7.95 6.17 -7.24
CA ILE A 80 -7.38 6.87 -8.40
C ILE A 80 -8.45 7.09 -9.49
N THR A 81 -9.28 6.08 -9.72
CA THR A 81 -10.33 6.16 -10.75
C THR A 81 -11.62 6.65 -10.10
N GLU A 82 -11.82 7.97 -10.08
CA GLU A 82 -13.16 8.52 -9.88
C GLU A 82 -13.98 8.28 -11.15
N GLU A 83 -15.03 7.45 -11.06
CA GLU A 83 -16.21 7.60 -11.93
C GLU A 83 -17.10 8.73 -11.40
#